data_AF-A0A5B1M0V6-F1
#
_entry.id   AF-A0A5B1M0V6-F1
#
_cell.length_a   1.000
_cell.length_b   1.000
_cell.length_c   1.000
_cell.angle_alpha   90.00
_cell.angle_beta   90.00
_cell.angle_gamma   90.00
#
_symmetry.space_group_name_H-M   'P 1'
#
loop_
_entity.id
_entity.type
_entity.pdbx_description
1 polymer ?
#
loop_
_entity_poly.entity_id
_entity_poly.type
_entity_poly.pdbx_seq_one_letter_code
_entity_poly.pdbx_strand_id
1 'polypeptide(L)' 'MGGVRHVWVRPSFTPTEMPGLVLGWRQSPEWEAQVVYVDPRGRVALEWLSPDQLRPVQGQQRTGSRYG' A
#
# COMPACT_ATOMS: atom_id res chain seq x y z
N MET A 1 4.53 20.04 -9.75
CA MET A 1 4.91 18.78 -9.06
C MET A 1 3.65 18.21 -8.43
N GLY A 2 3.04 17.17 -9.02
CA GLY A 2 1.89 16.51 -8.43
C GLY A 2 2.34 15.72 -7.21
N GLY A 3 1.87 16.09 -6.01
CA GLY A 3 2.24 15.41 -4.77
C GLY A 3 1.82 13.94 -4.80
N VAL A 4 2.72 13.06 -4.39
CA VAL A 4 2.42 11.63 -4.21
C VAL A 4 1.48 11.49 -3.02
N ARG A 5 0.26 11.02 -3.27
CA ARG A 5 -0.69 10.68 -2.21
C ARG A 5 -0.41 9.25 -1.74
N HIS A 6 0.13 9.12 -0.54
CA HIS A 6 0.30 7.82 0.12
C HIS A 6 -1.06 7.30 0.60
N VAL A 7 -1.41 6.07 0.23
CA VAL A 7 -2.70 5.44 0.55
C VAL A 7 -2.46 4.09 1.22
N TRP A 8 -3.14 3.85 2.33
CA TRP A 8 -3.15 2.55 3.00
C TRP A 8 -4.06 1.58 2.24
N VAL A 9 -3.52 0.42 1.88
CA VAL A 9 -4.19 -0.60 1.08
C VAL A 9 -4.07 -1.96 1.74
N ARG A 10 -5.05 -2.83 1.52
CA ARG A 10 -4.99 -4.25 1.85
C ARG A 10 -4.77 -5.03 0.55
N PRO A 11 -3.65 -5.75 0.39
CA PRO A 11 -3.48 -6.69 -0.70
C PRO A 11 -4.47 -7.85 -0.55
N SER A 12 -5.20 -8.18 -1.61
CA SER A 12 -6.27 -9.20 -1.59
C SER A 12 -5.77 -10.63 -1.32
N PHE A 13 -4.47 -10.86 -1.49
CA PHE A 13 -3.83 -12.18 -1.39
C PHE A 13 -3.10 -12.41 -0.06
N THR A 14 -3.06 -11.41 0.84
CA THR A 14 -2.45 -11.54 2.17
C THR A 14 -3.52 -11.55 3.27
N PRO A 15 -3.53 -12.52 4.20
CA PRO A 15 -4.39 -12.48 5.38
C PRO A 15 -4.01 -11.25 6.21
N THR A 16 -4.84 -10.19 6.15
CA THR A 16 -4.37 -8.84 6.46
C THR A 16 -4.61 -8.47 7.93
N GLU A 17 -3.67 -8.81 8.81
CA GLU A 17 -3.55 -8.09 10.09
C GLU A 17 -2.88 -6.72 9.89
N MET A 18 -1.93 -6.61 8.95
CA MET A 18 -1.17 -5.38 8.69
C MET A 18 -1.43 -4.82 7.28
N PRO A 19 -1.91 -3.56 7.16
CA PRO A 19 -2.10 -2.92 5.86
C PRO A 19 -0.76 -2.56 5.18
N GLY A 20 -0.76 -2.57 3.85
CA GLY A 20 0.33 -2.05 3.03
C GLY A 20 0.17 -0.56 2.71
N LEU A 21 1.24 0.06 2.21
CA LEU A 21 1.30 1.48 1.87
C LEU A 21 1.69 1.65 0.40
N VAL A 22 0.87 2.38 -0.36
CA VAL A 22 1.20 2.80 -1.72
C VAL A 22 2.24 3.93 -1.68
N LEU A 23 3.38 3.73 -2.34
CA LEU A 23 4.50 4.67 -2.43
C LEU A 23 4.53 5.42 -3.77
N GLY A 24 3.96 4.84 -4.82
CA GLY A 24 4.03 5.42 -6.16
C GLY A 24 3.17 4.68 -7.16
N TRP A 25 3.03 5.28 -8.34
CA TRP A 25 2.28 4.73 -9.45
C TRP A 25 3.14 4.73 -10.71
N ARG A 26 2.99 3.71 -11.53
CA ARG A 26 3.54 3.66 -12.90
C ARG A 26 2.50 3.09 -13.85
N GLN A 27 2.67 3.33 -15.14
CA GLN A 27 1.85 2.74 -16.18
C GLN A 27 2.73 1.97 -17.15
N SER A 28 2.56 0.65 -17.26
CA SER A 28 3.26 -0.19 -18.25
C SER A 28 2.79 -1.67 -18.25
N PRO A 29 1.99 -2.15 -19.22
CA PRO A 29 1.06 -1.43 -20.11
C PRO A 29 -0.19 -0.92 -19.36
N GLU A 30 -0.49 -1.48 -18.19
CA GLU A 30 -1.58 -1.10 -17.29
C GLU A 30 -1.03 -0.30 -16.10
N TRP A 31 -1.92 0.31 -15.31
CA TRP A 31 -1.51 1.00 -14.08
C TRP A 31 -1.07 -0.01 -13.03
N GLU A 32 0.03 0.29 -12.34
CA GLU A 32 0.52 -0.48 -11.20
C GLU A 32 0.88 0.47 -10.06
N ALA A 33 0.62 0.03 -8.83
CA ALA A 33 1.03 0.72 -7.62
C ALA A 33 2.26 0.04 -7.03
N GLN A 34 3.26 0.83 -6.64
CA GLN A 34 4.35 0.34 -5.80
C GLN A 34 3.85 0.29 -4.36
N VAL A 35 3.79 -0.90 -3.78
CA VAL A 35 3.25 -1.12 -2.43
C VAL A 35 4.30 -1.76 -1.54
N VAL A 36 4.50 -1.17 -0.36
CA VAL A 36 5.25 -1.80 0.73
C VAL A 36 4.28 -2.45 1.71
N TYR A 37 4.50 -3.71 2.09
CA TYR A 37 3.66 -4.43 3.05
C TYR A 37 4.46 -5.52 3.78
N VAL A 38 3.85 -6.13 4.79
CA VAL A 38 4.42 -7.28 5.51
C VAL A 38 3.81 -8.57 4.94
N ASP A 39 4.65 -9.47 4.44
CA ASP A 39 4.23 -10.76 3.91
C ASP A 39 3.75 -11.70 5.06
N PRO A 40 3.07 -12.81 4.75
CA PRO A 40 2.60 -13.76 5.78
C PRO A 40 3.72 -14.42 6.59
N ARG A 41 4.99 -14.28 6.19
CA ARG A 41 6.17 -14.75 6.91
C ARG A 41 6.79 -13.67 7.79
N GLY A 42 6.16 -12.49 7.89
CA GLY A 42 6.62 -11.36 8.70
C GLY A 42 7.72 -10.53 8.03
N ARG A 43 7.97 -10.67 6.72
CA ARG A 43 9.02 -9.93 6.01
C ARG A 43 8.45 -8.70 5.30
N VAL A 44 9.25 -7.64 5.21
CA VAL A 44 8.88 -6.46 4.42
C VAL A 44 9.07 -6.75 2.94
N ALA A 45 7.98 -6.66 2.17
CA ALA A 45 7.95 -6.78 0.72
C ALA A 45 7.72 -5.41 0.08
N LEU A 46 8.31 -5.19 -1.10
CA LEU A 46 8.12 -4.00 -1.93
C LEU A 46 7.85 -4.46 -3.36
N GLU A 47 6.61 -4.35 -3.80
CA GLU A 47 6.16 -4.95 -5.06
C GLU A 47 5.31 -3.97 -5.88
N TRP A 48 5.27 -4.20 -7.19
CA TRP A 48 4.33 -3.54 -8.09
C TRP A 48 3.09 -4.42 -8.19
N LEU A 49 1.95 -3.88 -7.76
CA LEU A 49 0.68 -4.60 -7.70
C LEU A 49 -0.36 -3.92 -8.59
N SER A 50 -1.22 -4.73 -9.21
CA SER A 50 -2.36 -4.21 -9.95
C SER A 50 -3.34 -3.52 -8.98
N PRO A 51 -3.95 -2.38 -9.37
CA PRO A 51 -5.00 -1.72 -8.61
C PRO A 51 -6.14 -2.67 -8.19
N ASP A 52 -6.46 -3.67 -9.01
CA ASP A 52 -7.52 -4.64 -8.72
C ASP A 52 -7.22 -5.55 -7.52
N GLN A 53 -5.93 -5.68 -7.19
CA GLN A 53 -5.46 -6.43 -6.02
C GLN A 53 -5.45 -5.58 -4.75
N LEU A 54 -5.76 -4.29 -4.84
CA LEU A 54 -5.68 -3.34 -3.74
C LEU A 54 -7.07 -2.92 -3.28
N ARG A 55 -7.33 -3.09 -1.98
CA ARG A 55 -8.54 -2.54 -1.33
C ARG A 55 -8.13 -1.38 -0.42
N PRO A 56 -8.70 -0.17 -0.59
CA PRO A 56 -8.46 0.93 0.34
C PRO A 56 -8.82 0.52 1.77
N VAL A 57 -7.95 0.83 2.72
CA VAL A 57 -8.30 0.70 4.15
C VAL A 57 -9.21 1.86 4.50
N GLN A 58 -10.48 1.58 4.84
CA GLN A 58 -11.34 2.59 5.44
C GLN A 58 -10.87 2.84 6.87
N GLY A 59 -10.07 3.88 7.05
CA GLY A 59 -9.59 4.33 8.34
C GLY A 59 -9.39 5.84 8.32
N GLN A 60 -9.90 6.53 9.33
CA GLN A 60 -9.58 7.94 9.56
C GLN A 60 -8.06 8.04 9.70
N GLN A 61 -7.40 8.79 8.81
CA GLN A 61 -5.96 9.05 8.91
C GLN A 61 -5.70 9.76 10.25
N ARG A 62 -5.31 9.01 11.29
CA ARG A 62 -4.70 9.57 12.48
C ARG A 62 -3.25 9.85 12.13
N THR A 63 -3.00 10.95 11.42
CA THR A 63 -1.66 11.51 11.29
C THR A 63 -1.22 12.06 12.65
N GLY A 64 -0.94 11.16 13.59
CA GLY A 64 -0.27 11.43 14.84
C GLY A 64 0.95 10.54 14.86
N SER A 65 2.10 11.10 14.47
CA SER A 65 3.37 10.42 14.71
C SER A 65 3.47 10.19 16.22
N ARG A 66 3.47 8.93 16.66
CA ARG A 66 3.77 8.59 18.06
C ARG A 66 5.28 8.72 18.36
N TYR A 67 6.08 9.02 17.34
CA TYR A 67 7.50 9.31 17.43
C TYR A 67 7.72 10.74 16.95
N GLY A 68 7.47 11.69 17.85
CA GLY A 68 7.87 13.10 17.75
C GLY A 68 8.65 13.44 19.00
#